data_AF-A0A843AHJ1-F1
#
_entry.id   AF-A0A843AHJ1-F1
#
_cell.length_a   1.000
_cell.length_b   1.000
_cell.length_c   1.000
_cell.angle_alpha   90.00
_cell.angle_beta   90.00
_cell.angle_gamma   90.00
#
_symmetry.space_group_name_H-M   'P 1'
#
loop_
_entity.id
_entity.type
_entity.pdbx_description
1 polymer ?
#
loop_
_entity_poly.entity_id
_entity_poly.type
_entity_poly.pdbx_seq_one_letter_code
_entity_poly.pdbx_strand_id
1 'polypeptide(L)'
;MTSDIYTNTTPPDSSTTNTTNESSSPGNNPEYNNYQNDYQAAGEAPPSFTNEQIIQAALDVKRFLEGNKYLPEYITINGIQVNQATFLQLLTTTTIKINNSNTTLTELFYVKLPGTGTETVTPGTLTQTEYLQLAQNIQEYINTNQQAPATMSTVFGNIKFQSLLYLYTRALSMCQTYGTLPTYLAVRPWSNIPITDTNKKTITTQDITQTAIEVKNFLEYHKYLPD
;
A
#
# COMPACT_ATOMS: atom_id res chain seq x y z
N MET A 1 39.15 -54.69 42.25
CA MET A 1 38.58 -53.39 41.84
C MET A 1 39.30 -52.34 42.68
N THR A 2 40.60 -52.03 42.52
CA THR A 2 41.39 -51.71 41.29
C THR A 2 40.67 -50.66 40.44
N SER A 3 41.25 -49.51 40.11
CA SER A 3 42.59 -48.95 40.42
C SER A 3 42.61 -47.45 40.09
N ASP A 4 43.50 -46.67 40.75
CA ASP A 4 44.35 -45.57 40.22
C ASP A 4 43.76 -44.48 39.26
N ILE A 5 44.18 -43.22 39.14
CA ILE A 5 45.13 -42.25 39.74
C ILE A 5 44.81 -40.89 39.04
N TYR A 6 45.28 -39.76 39.58
CA TYR A 6 45.19 -38.40 39.01
C TYR A 6 45.72 -38.23 37.56
N THR A 7 45.19 -37.23 36.85
CA THR A 7 46.04 -36.13 36.33
C THR A 7 45.33 -34.77 36.37
N ASN A 8 46.16 -33.72 36.47
CA ASN A 8 45.81 -32.31 36.51
C ASN A 8 46.59 -31.60 35.40
N THR A 9 45.96 -30.75 34.60
CA THR A 9 46.66 -29.82 33.69
C THR A 9 45.79 -28.60 33.36
N THR A 10 46.33 -27.42 33.69
CA THR A 10 45.84 -26.09 33.29
C THR A 10 47.04 -25.27 32.79
N PRO A 11 46.83 -24.11 32.15
CA PRO A 11 46.68 -23.90 30.71
C PRO A 11 48.02 -23.45 30.06
N PRO A 12 47.97 -22.75 28.91
CA PRO A 12 48.45 -21.36 29.00
C PRO A 12 47.46 -20.31 28.48
N ASP A 13 47.51 -19.16 29.16
CA ASP A 13 46.89 -17.88 28.80
C ASP A 13 47.73 -17.17 27.72
N SER A 14 47.07 -16.35 26.88
CA SER A 14 47.67 -15.19 26.22
C SER A 14 46.57 -14.19 25.83
N SER A 15 46.06 -13.49 26.85
CA SER A 15 45.85 -12.03 26.85
C SER A 15 46.38 -11.28 25.61
N THR A 16 45.65 -10.31 25.06
CA THR A 16 45.59 -8.99 25.69
C THR A 16 44.34 -8.17 25.36
N THR A 17 43.99 -7.31 26.30
CA THR A 17 42.85 -6.38 26.31
C THR A 17 43.28 -4.97 25.86
N ASN A 18 42.35 -4.11 25.43
CA ASN A 18 41.97 -2.91 26.22
C ASN A 18 40.93 -1.97 25.58
N THR A 19 40.04 -1.55 26.47
CA THR A 19 38.88 -0.66 26.49
C THR A 19 39.16 0.83 26.15
N THR A 20 38.05 1.61 26.02
CA THR A 20 37.83 3.10 26.06
C THR A 20 37.51 3.79 24.70
N ASN A 21 36.61 4.80 24.59
CA ASN A 21 35.54 5.29 25.49
C ASN A 21 34.36 6.01 24.78
N GLU A 22 33.24 6.14 25.51
CA GLU A 22 32.20 7.20 25.53
C GLU A 22 31.59 7.89 24.26
N SER A 23 30.27 7.69 24.13
CA SER A 23 29.20 8.72 24.06
C SER A 23 28.95 9.54 22.77
N SER A 24 27.86 9.20 22.07
CA SER A 24 26.72 10.11 21.78
C SER A 24 25.55 9.39 21.09
N SER A 25 24.33 9.92 21.26
CA SER A 25 23.03 9.39 20.77
C SER A 25 22.51 10.23 19.58
N PRO A 26 21.51 9.81 18.77
CA PRO A 26 20.85 8.49 18.66
C PRO A 26 21.15 7.77 17.33
N GLY A 27 21.01 6.44 17.32
CA GLY A 27 21.20 5.65 16.12
C GLY A 27 20.13 5.90 15.06
N ASN A 28 20.53 6.43 13.90
CA ASN A 28 19.75 6.27 12.67
C ASN A 28 19.65 4.76 12.36
N ASN A 29 18.45 4.20 12.34
CA ASN A 29 18.22 2.81 11.93
C ASN A 29 17.59 2.76 10.52
N PRO A 30 18.35 2.41 9.47
CA PRO A 30 17.84 2.25 8.12
C PRO A 30 17.72 0.77 7.69
N GLU A 31 17.40 -0.16 8.60
CA GLU A 31 17.15 -1.56 8.24
C GLU A 31 15.65 -1.89 8.16
N TYR A 32 15.15 -2.02 6.94
CA TYR A 32 14.45 -3.22 6.44
C TYR A 32 14.13 -3.05 4.94
N ASN A 33 15.17 -3.10 4.09
CA ASN A 33 15.04 -3.19 2.62
C ASN A 33 15.38 -4.60 2.12
N ASN A 34 15.07 -5.65 2.89
CA ASN A 34 15.40 -7.03 2.55
C ASN A 34 14.18 -7.96 2.59
N TYR A 35 13.32 -7.84 1.58
CA TYR A 35 12.44 -8.94 1.13
C TYR A 35 12.88 -9.51 -0.23
N GLN A 36 13.98 -9.02 -0.80
CA GLN A 36 14.44 -9.40 -2.13
C GLN A 36 15.13 -10.78 -2.15
N ASN A 37 15.43 -11.39 -1.00
CA ASN A 37 16.28 -12.57 -0.90
C ASN A 37 15.61 -13.84 -0.31
N ASP A 38 14.43 -13.76 0.30
CA ASP A 38 13.85 -14.91 1.02
C ASP A 38 13.27 -16.02 0.11
N TYR A 39 13.13 -15.75 -1.20
CA TYR A 39 12.75 -16.75 -2.21
C TYR A 39 13.95 -17.42 -2.92
N GLN A 40 15.20 -17.10 -2.54
CA GLN A 40 16.41 -17.69 -3.17
C GLN A 40 16.74 -19.10 -2.65
N ALA A 41 15.72 -19.91 -2.38
CA ALA A 41 15.85 -21.36 -2.23
C ALA A 41 15.59 -22.03 -3.59
N ALA A 42 16.66 -22.40 -4.29
CA ALA A 42 16.65 -23.34 -5.41
C ALA A 42 15.69 -23.04 -6.59
N GLY A 43 15.68 -21.81 -7.10
CA GLY A 43 15.20 -21.53 -8.46
C GLY A 43 13.68 -21.57 -8.67
N GLU A 44 12.89 -21.43 -7.61
CA GLU A 44 11.45 -21.19 -7.73
C GLU A 44 11.19 -19.84 -8.42
N ALA A 45 10.13 -19.77 -9.23
CA ALA A 45 9.72 -18.53 -9.88
C ALA A 45 9.22 -17.51 -8.81
N PRO A 46 9.41 -16.19 -9.03
CA PRO A 46 8.86 -15.18 -8.13
C PRO A 46 7.36 -15.39 -7.90
N PRO A 47 6.85 -15.19 -6.67
CA PRO A 47 5.42 -15.30 -6.42
C PRO A 47 4.63 -14.37 -7.34
N SER A 48 3.44 -14.80 -7.76
CA SER A 48 2.59 -14.02 -8.65
C SER A 48 1.12 -14.15 -8.30
N PHE A 49 0.35 -13.14 -8.70
CA PHE A 49 -1.06 -12.99 -8.32
C PHE A 49 -1.95 -12.83 -9.55
N THR A 50 -3.14 -13.38 -9.47
CA THR A 50 -4.26 -13.05 -10.36
C THR A 50 -4.80 -11.64 -10.06
N ASN A 51 -5.49 -11.04 -11.03
CA ASN A 51 -6.19 -9.78 -10.79
C ASN A 51 -7.22 -9.92 -9.65
N GLU A 52 -7.91 -11.06 -9.55
CA GLU A 52 -8.92 -11.36 -8.52
C GLU A 52 -8.32 -11.37 -7.10
N GLN A 53 -7.15 -11.97 -6.89
CA GLN A 53 -6.46 -11.95 -5.60
C GLN A 53 -6.09 -10.52 -5.15
N ILE A 54 -5.70 -9.66 -6.10
CA ILE A 54 -5.36 -8.26 -5.81
C ILE A 54 -6.62 -7.43 -5.53
N ILE A 55 -7.72 -7.66 -6.27
CA ILE A 55 -9.03 -7.04 -6.00
C ILE A 55 -9.55 -7.46 -4.61
N GLN A 56 -9.44 -8.74 -4.25
CA GLN A 56 -9.85 -9.23 -2.93
C GLN A 56 -9.05 -8.55 -1.80
N ALA A 57 -7.73 -8.43 -1.95
CA ALA A 57 -6.92 -7.66 -1.01
C ALA A 57 -7.33 -6.17 -0.93
N ALA A 58 -7.76 -5.55 -2.03
CA ALA A 58 -8.27 -4.18 -2.04
C ALA A 58 -9.58 -4.04 -1.23
N LEU A 59 -10.49 -5.02 -1.31
CA LEU A 59 -11.70 -5.05 -0.48
C LEU A 59 -11.37 -5.15 1.01
N ASP A 60 -10.40 -5.98 1.36
CA ASP A 60 -10.05 -6.20 2.77
C ASP A 60 -9.28 -5.01 3.35
N VAL A 61 -8.43 -4.33 2.56
CA VAL A 61 -7.82 -3.04 2.93
C VAL A 61 -8.86 -1.93 3.07
N LYS A 62 -9.86 -1.87 2.17
CA LYS A 62 -11.00 -0.94 2.32
C LYS A 62 -11.74 -1.18 3.62
N ARG A 63 -12.15 -2.43 3.91
CA ARG A 63 -12.84 -2.82 5.15
C ARG A 63 -12.01 -2.52 6.40
N PHE A 64 -10.70 -2.80 6.35
CA PHE A 64 -9.79 -2.47 7.44
C PHE A 64 -9.77 -0.97 7.71
N LEU A 65 -9.63 -0.14 6.66
CA LEU A 65 -9.62 1.31 6.78
C LEU A 65 -10.98 1.85 7.25
N GLU A 66 -12.09 1.27 6.78
CA GLU A 66 -13.46 1.56 7.23
C GLU A 66 -13.65 1.30 8.73
N GLY A 67 -13.14 0.18 9.26
CA GLY A 67 -13.21 -0.15 10.68
C GLY A 67 -12.25 0.67 11.55
N ASN A 68 -10.98 0.76 11.15
CA ASN A 68 -9.88 1.21 12.00
C ASN A 68 -9.46 2.68 11.78
N LYS A 69 -9.89 3.31 10.68
CA LYS A 69 -9.58 4.71 10.30
C LYS A 69 -8.11 5.00 9.97
N TYR A 70 -7.30 3.97 9.75
CA TYR A 70 -5.93 4.08 9.21
C TYR A 70 -5.67 2.99 8.15
N LEU A 71 -4.65 3.18 7.32
CA LEU A 71 -4.19 2.17 6.35
C LEU A 71 -3.40 1.06 7.07
N PRO A 72 -3.61 -0.22 6.75
CA PRO A 72 -2.79 -1.29 7.32
C PRO A 72 -1.33 -1.14 6.84
N GLU A 73 -0.37 -1.33 7.73
CA GLU A 73 1.06 -1.23 7.42
C GLU A 73 1.52 -2.32 6.44
N TYR A 74 0.93 -3.51 6.59
CA TYR A 74 1.15 -4.67 5.76
C TYR A 74 -0.16 -5.24 5.24
N ILE A 75 -0.16 -5.73 4.00
CA ILE A 75 -1.31 -6.28 3.31
C ILE A 75 -1.00 -7.74 2.97
N THR A 76 -1.94 -8.65 3.25
CA THR A 76 -1.80 -10.07 2.87
C THR A 76 -2.54 -10.35 1.58
N ILE A 77 -1.84 -10.89 0.58
CA ILE A 77 -2.38 -11.28 -0.73
C ILE A 77 -2.07 -12.76 -0.93
N ASN A 78 -3.09 -13.61 -0.97
CA ASN A 78 -2.95 -15.06 -1.13
C ASN A 78 -1.91 -15.71 -0.17
N GLY A 79 -1.90 -15.27 1.09
CA GLY A 79 -0.96 -15.74 2.12
C GLY A 79 0.40 -15.02 2.16
N ILE A 80 0.72 -14.18 1.17
CA ILE A 80 1.98 -13.44 1.09
C ILE A 80 1.80 -12.02 1.63
N GLN A 81 2.70 -11.59 2.51
CA GLN A 81 2.66 -10.26 3.09
C GLN A 81 3.45 -9.25 2.24
N VAL A 82 2.86 -8.09 1.95
CA VAL A 82 3.49 -6.99 1.19
C VAL A 82 3.33 -5.66 1.92
N ASN A 83 4.25 -4.73 1.69
CA ASN A 83 4.17 -3.36 2.23
C ASN A 83 3.19 -2.48 1.40
N GLN A 84 2.82 -1.32 1.95
CA GLN A 84 1.92 -0.36 1.30
C GLN A 84 2.35 0.09 -0.11
N ALA A 85 3.66 0.26 -0.36
CA ALA A 85 4.16 0.74 -1.66
C ALA A 85 4.09 -0.34 -2.75
N THR A 86 4.43 -1.57 -2.38
CA THR A 86 4.26 -2.77 -3.19
C THR A 86 2.78 -2.98 -3.50
N PHE A 87 1.89 -2.73 -2.53
CA PHE A 87 0.46 -2.81 -2.78
C PHE A 87 -0.05 -1.71 -3.71
N LEU A 88 0.41 -0.45 -3.60
CA LEU A 88 0.10 0.61 -4.58
C LEU A 88 0.53 0.22 -6.02
N GLN A 89 1.68 -0.43 -6.17
CA GLN A 89 2.14 -0.97 -7.45
C GLN A 89 1.14 -2.00 -7.98
N LEU A 90 0.82 -3.05 -7.19
CA LEU A 90 -0.10 -4.11 -7.61
C LEU A 90 -1.50 -3.59 -7.95
N LEU A 91 -2.02 -2.63 -7.17
CA LEU A 91 -3.31 -1.97 -7.42
C LEU A 91 -3.33 -1.21 -8.77
N THR A 92 -2.28 -0.41 -9.05
CA THR A 92 -2.19 0.38 -10.28
C THR A 92 -1.95 -0.49 -11.51
N THR A 93 -1.09 -1.52 -11.41
CA THR A 93 -0.93 -2.55 -12.46
C THR A 93 -2.25 -3.24 -12.77
N THR A 94 -2.98 -3.67 -11.74
CA THR A 94 -4.26 -4.39 -11.91
C THR A 94 -5.34 -3.48 -12.52
N THR A 95 -5.37 -2.20 -12.14
CA THR A 95 -6.26 -1.19 -12.75
C THR A 95 -6.03 -1.09 -14.26
N ILE A 96 -4.77 -0.99 -14.71
CA ILE A 96 -4.41 -0.94 -16.14
C ILE A 96 -4.76 -2.27 -16.84
N LYS A 97 -4.50 -3.41 -16.20
CA LYS A 97 -4.80 -4.74 -16.76
C LYS A 97 -6.29 -4.97 -16.97
N ILE A 98 -7.15 -4.56 -16.04
CA ILE A 98 -8.62 -4.64 -16.20
C ILE A 98 -9.08 -3.84 -17.41
N ASN A 99 -8.61 -2.58 -17.56
CA ASN A 99 -8.93 -1.76 -18.73
C ASN A 99 -8.56 -2.45 -20.05
N ASN A 100 -7.42 -3.14 -20.07
CA ASN A 100 -6.91 -3.82 -21.25
C ASN A 100 -7.42 -5.26 -21.41
N SER A 101 -8.40 -5.70 -20.61
CA SER A 101 -8.89 -7.09 -20.56
C SER A 101 -7.79 -8.15 -20.35
N ASN A 102 -6.70 -7.77 -19.69
CA ASN A 102 -5.52 -8.60 -19.50
C ASN A 102 -5.63 -9.44 -18.20
N THR A 103 -5.69 -10.77 -18.37
CA THR A 103 -5.84 -11.76 -17.29
C THR A 103 -4.57 -12.52 -16.95
N THR A 104 -3.39 -12.13 -17.47
CA THR A 104 -2.11 -12.77 -17.08
C THR A 104 -1.87 -12.64 -15.57
N LEU A 105 -0.91 -13.41 -15.02
CA LEU A 105 -0.47 -13.17 -13.65
C LEU A 105 0.34 -11.86 -13.55
N THR A 106 0.39 -11.27 -12.36
CA THR A 106 1.28 -10.16 -11.99
C THR A 106 2.34 -10.72 -11.04
N GLU A 107 3.61 -10.71 -11.45
CA GLU A 107 4.74 -11.10 -10.58
C GLU A 107 4.94 -10.08 -9.45
N LEU A 108 5.35 -10.57 -8.28
CA LEU A 108 5.62 -9.76 -7.10
C LEU A 108 6.92 -8.98 -7.27
N PHE A 109 6.80 -7.66 -7.37
CA PHE A 109 7.92 -6.73 -7.36
C PHE A 109 7.88 -5.87 -6.09
N TYR A 110 8.88 -6.02 -5.21
CA TYR A 110 8.95 -5.25 -3.97
C TYR A 110 9.32 -3.79 -4.24
N VAL A 111 8.50 -2.88 -3.72
CA VAL A 111 8.68 -1.43 -3.87
C VAL A 111 9.03 -0.81 -2.53
N LYS A 112 10.02 0.09 -2.52
CA LYS A 112 10.40 0.88 -1.35
C LYS A 112 9.31 1.89 -1.00
N LEU A 113 9.06 2.10 0.30
CA LEU A 113 8.17 3.15 0.80
C LEU A 113 8.67 4.55 0.36
N PRO A 114 7.76 5.51 0.08
CA PRO A 114 8.14 6.85 -0.32
C PRO A 114 8.84 7.64 0.79
N GLY A 115 9.47 8.75 0.41
CA GLY A 115 9.80 9.82 1.36
C GLY A 115 8.56 10.61 1.82
N THR A 116 8.77 11.68 2.59
CA THR A 116 7.69 12.60 2.96
C THR A 116 7.18 13.38 1.75
N GLY A 117 5.87 13.62 1.68
CA GLY A 117 5.22 14.38 0.62
C GLY A 117 4.14 15.31 1.14
N THR A 118 4.08 16.54 0.62
CA THR A 118 3.07 17.55 0.98
C THR A 118 1.87 17.45 0.04
N GLU A 119 0.70 17.25 0.62
CA GLU A 119 -0.55 17.19 -0.14
C GLU A 119 -1.13 18.59 -0.38
N THR A 120 -1.57 18.85 -1.60
CA THR A 120 -2.25 20.11 -1.99
C THR A 120 -3.58 19.86 -2.69
N VAL A 121 -4.15 18.66 -2.54
CA VAL A 121 -5.40 18.25 -3.19
C VAL A 121 -6.57 19.12 -2.76
N THR A 122 -7.21 19.76 -3.73
CA THR A 122 -8.59 20.24 -3.63
C THR A 122 -9.53 19.09 -3.99
N PRO A 123 -10.65 18.87 -3.26
CA PRO A 123 -11.62 17.84 -3.62
C PRO A 123 -12.11 17.96 -5.07
N GLY A 124 -12.19 16.83 -5.77
CA GLY A 124 -12.58 16.77 -7.17
C GLY A 124 -12.90 15.37 -7.63
N THR A 125 -13.10 15.18 -8.93
CA THR A 125 -13.46 13.90 -9.54
C THR A 125 -12.60 13.65 -10.76
N LEU A 126 -11.89 12.52 -10.77
CA LEU A 126 -11.15 12.01 -11.92
C LEU A 126 -12.09 11.17 -12.79
N THR A 127 -12.08 11.38 -14.09
CA THR A 127 -12.64 10.46 -15.09
C THR A 127 -11.83 9.16 -15.15
N GLN A 128 -12.41 8.12 -15.75
CA GLN A 128 -11.73 6.86 -16.03
C GLN A 128 -10.38 7.03 -16.74
N THR A 129 -10.34 7.87 -17.78
CA THR A 129 -9.11 8.19 -18.52
C THR A 129 -8.06 8.84 -17.63
N GLU A 130 -8.44 9.80 -16.78
CA GLU A 130 -7.49 10.54 -15.93
C GLU A 130 -6.89 9.66 -14.83
N TYR A 131 -7.68 8.82 -14.16
CA TYR A 131 -7.10 7.92 -13.14
C TYR A 131 -6.32 6.74 -13.76
N LEU A 132 -6.63 6.33 -14.99
CA LEU A 132 -5.81 5.38 -15.75
C LEU A 132 -4.46 5.98 -16.15
N GLN A 133 -4.44 7.23 -16.62
CA GLN A 133 -3.20 7.96 -16.89
C GLN A 133 -2.38 8.13 -15.60
N LEU A 134 -3.02 8.50 -14.49
CA LEU A 134 -2.35 8.58 -13.18
C LEU A 134 -1.76 7.21 -12.75
N ALA A 135 -2.43 6.10 -13.05
CA ALA A 135 -1.92 4.76 -12.75
C ALA A 135 -0.66 4.44 -13.55
N GLN A 136 -0.64 4.81 -14.84
CA GLN A 136 0.53 4.66 -15.71
C GLN A 136 1.70 5.50 -15.20
N ASN A 137 1.46 6.76 -14.84
CA ASN A 137 2.50 7.66 -14.31
C ASN A 137 3.08 7.14 -12.97
N ILE A 138 2.27 6.49 -12.13
CA ILE A 138 2.75 5.84 -10.89
C ILE A 138 3.62 4.62 -11.20
N GLN A 139 3.22 3.79 -12.16
CA GLN A 139 4.00 2.63 -12.60
C GLN A 139 5.35 3.05 -13.20
N GLU A 140 5.36 4.09 -14.05
CA GLU A 140 6.59 4.66 -14.60
C GLU A 140 7.53 5.15 -13.49
N TYR A 141 7.02 5.95 -12.54
CA TYR A 141 7.81 6.39 -11.39
C TYR A 141 8.39 5.22 -10.59
N ILE A 142 7.59 4.20 -10.30
CA ILE A 142 8.02 3.01 -9.54
C ILE A 142 9.08 2.21 -10.31
N ASN A 143 8.92 2.03 -11.62
CA ASN A 143 9.88 1.31 -12.46
C ASN A 143 11.23 2.05 -12.56
N THR A 144 11.21 3.39 -12.62
CA THR A 144 12.43 4.21 -12.64
C THR A 144 13.15 4.27 -11.29
N ASN A 145 12.40 4.41 -10.18
CA ASN A 145 12.97 4.73 -8.87
C ASN A 145 13.03 3.54 -7.89
N GLN A 146 12.37 2.42 -8.22
CA GLN A 146 12.16 1.25 -7.32
C GLN A 146 11.49 1.63 -5.98
N GLN A 147 10.82 2.78 -5.98
CA GLN A 147 10.22 3.43 -4.82
C GLN A 147 8.87 4.03 -5.24
N ALA A 148 7.87 3.98 -4.35
CA ALA A 148 6.59 4.64 -4.61
C ALA A 148 6.74 6.18 -4.59
N PRO A 149 5.93 6.91 -5.36
CA PRO A 149 5.94 8.37 -5.31
C PRO A 149 5.40 8.89 -3.98
N ALA A 150 6.08 9.86 -3.37
CA ALA A 150 5.58 10.57 -2.19
C ALA A 150 4.32 11.40 -2.51
N THR A 151 4.27 11.96 -3.73
CA THR A 151 3.12 12.67 -4.30
C THR A 151 3.07 12.48 -5.82
N MET A 152 1.88 12.51 -6.41
CA MET A 152 1.68 12.68 -7.85
C MET A 152 0.89 13.96 -8.14
N SER A 153 1.34 14.75 -9.11
CA SER A 153 0.67 15.98 -9.52
C SER A 153 -0.53 15.69 -10.43
N THR A 154 -1.63 16.42 -10.22
CA THR A 154 -2.86 16.37 -11.02
C THR A 154 -3.47 17.77 -11.15
N VAL A 155 -4.50 17.92 -11.97
CA VAL A 155 -5.30 19.16 -12.06
C VAL A 155 -5.92 19.59 -10.72
N PHE A 156 -6.08 18.66 -9.77
CA PHE A 156 -6.60 18.92 -8.44
C PHE A 156 -5.51 19.24 -7.39
N GLY A 157 -4.24 19.23 -7.78
CA GLY A 157 -3.07 19.39 -6.90
C GLY A 157 -2.26 18.11 -6.70
N ASN A 158 -1.31 18.15 -5.77
CA ASN A 158 -0.42 17.05 -5.45
C ASN A 158 -1.12 16.04 -4.53
N ILE A 159 -1.51 14.88 -5.06
CA ILE A 159 -2.09 13.77 -4.31
C ILE A 159 -0.96 13.02 -3.59
N LYS A 160 -0.97 12.94 -2.26
CA LYS A 160 0.08 12.21 -1.51
C LYS A 160 -0.14 10.70 -1.53
N PHE A 161 0.92 9.96 -1.22
CA PHE A 161 0.96 8.49 -1.22
C PHE A 161 -0.28 7.80 -0.61
N GLN A 162 -0.71 8.19 0.60
CA GLN A 162 -1.85 7.55 1.26
C GLN A 162 -3.17 7.77 0.50
N SER A 163 -3.34 8.96 -0.09
CA SER A 163 -4.50 9.28 -0.94
C SER A 163 -4.46 8.47 -2.25
N LEU A 164 -3.29 8.28 -2.87
CA LEU A 164 -3.13 7.42 -4.04
C LEU A 164 -3.48 5.96 -3.72
N LEU A 165 -2.92 5.43 -2.62
CA LEU A 165 -3.19 4.07 -2.16
C LEU A 165 -4.68 3.83 -1.93
N TYR A 166 -5.35 4.76 -1.23
CA TYR A 166 -6.79 4.67 -1.00
C TYR A 166 -7.63 4.86 -2.27
N LEU A 167 -7.22 5.74 -3.20
CA LEU A 167 -7.88 5.95 -4.49
C LEU A 167 -7.95 4.66 -5.31
N TYR A 168 -6.83 3.95 -5.47
CA TYR A 168 -6.81 2.69 -6.23
C TYR A 168 -7.39 1.51 -5.45
N THR A 169 -7.30 1.51 -4.12
CA THR A 169 -8.04 0.56 -3.27
C THR A 169 -9.55 0.67 -3.54
N ARG A 170 -10.09 1.90 -3.57
CA ARG A 170 -11.50 2.14 -3.94
C ARG A 170 -11.80 1.69 -5.37
N ALA A 171 -10.96 2.06 -6.34
CA ALA A 171 -11.13 1.71 -7.76
C ALA A 171 -11.37 0.20 -7.94
N LEU A 172 -10.48 -0.64 -7.39
CA LEU A 172 -10.61 -2.09 -7.48
C LEU A 172 -11.74 -2.64 -6.62
N SER A 173 -12.00 -2.07 -5.43
CA SER A 173 -13.14 -2.49 -4.61
C SER A 173 -14.49 -2.33 -5.33
N MET A 174 -14.61 -1.34 -6.22
CA MET A 174 -15.82 -1.14 -7.05
C MET A 174 -15.90 -2.15 -8.19
N CYS A 175 -14.76 -2.60 -8.76
CA CYS A 175 -14.72 -3.65 -9.78
C CYS A 175 -15.33 -4.96 -9.29
N GLN A 176 -15.11 -5.37 -8.04
CA GLN A 176 -15.75 -6.59 -7.49
C GLN A 176 -17.28 -6.48 -7.53
N THR A 177 -17.82 -5.29 -7.26
CA THR A 177 -19.26 -5.07 -7.08
C THR A 177 -20.00 -4.88 -8.40
N TYR A 178 -19.37 -4.23 -9.37
CA TYR A 178 -20.01 -3.87 -10.65
C TYR A 178 -19.45 -4.64 -11.87
N GLY A 179 -18.39 -5.44 -11.69
CA GLY A 179 -17.72 -6.17 -12.78
C GLY A 179 -16.83 -5.31 -13.69
N THR A 180 -16.83 -3.99 -13.52
CA THR A 180 -16.10 -3.04 -14.37
C THR A 180 -15.42 -1.93 -13.55
N LEU A 181 -14.45 -1.27 -14.18
CA LEU A 181 -13.85 -0.06 -13.65
C LEU A 181 -14.86 1.09 -13.58
N PRO A 182 -14.89 1.90 -12.49
CA PRO A 182 -15.84 2.99 -12.35
C PRO A 182 -15.60 4.11 -13.36
N THR A 183 -16.65 4.74 -13.87
CA THR A 183 -16.53 5.87 -14.82
C THR A 183 -15.85 7.10 -14.18
N TYR A 184 -16.00 7.25 -12.86
CA TYR A 184 -15.53 8.39 -12.09
C TYR A 184 -14.99 7.97 -10.71
N LEU A 185 -13.94 8.63 -10.25
CA LEU A 185 -13.41 8.48 -8.89
C LEU A 185 -13.22 9.84 -8.22
N ALA A 186 -13.93 10.06 -7.11
CA ALA A 186 -13.74 11.23 -6.28
C ALA A 186 -12.38 11.20 -5.56
N VAL A 187 -11.54 12.22 -5.79
CA VAL A 187 -10.27 12.45 -5.10
C VAL A 187 -10.45 13.51 -4.01
N ARG A 188 -9.85 13.28 -2.85
CA ARG A 188 -9.89 14.17 -1.67
C ARG A 188 -8.54 14.11 -0.96
N PRO A 189 -8.11 15.18 -0.27
CA PRO A 189 -6.91 15.10 0.55
C PRO A 189 -7.08 14.08 1.68
N TRP A 190 -6.00 13.37 2.00
CA TRP A 190 -5.91 12.45 3.13
C TRP A 190 -5.87 13.24 4.43
N SER A 191 -7.06 13.49 4.96
CA SER A 191 -7.38 14.03 6.28
C SER A 191 -8.68 13.37 6.74
N ASN A 192 -8.67 12.74 7.94
CA ASN A 192 -9.76 11.98 8.57
C ASN A 192 -10.86 11.53 7.59
N ILE A 193 -10.50 10.66 6.64
CA ILE A 193 -11.37 10.31 5.52
C ILE A 193 -12.70 9.77 6.07
N PRO A 194 -13.85 10.35 5.70
CA PRO A 194 -15.14 9.75 5.95
C PRO A 194 -15.42 8.72 4.84
N ILE A 195 -15.86 7.55 5.25
CA ILE A 195 -15.65 6.30 4.50
C ILE A 195 -17.00 5.58 4.39
N THR A 196 -17.59 5.52 3.20
CA THR A 196 -18.80 4.70 2.97
C THR A 196 -18.85 4.04 1.61
N ASP A 197 -19.61 2.95 1.60
CA ASP A 197 -19.84 2.07 0.47
C ASP A 197 -21.30 2.17 0.04
N THR A 198 -21.54 2.52 -1.22
CA THR A 198 -22.88 2.69 -1.79
C THR A 198 -23.59 1.37 -2.14
N ASN A 199 -22.99 0.20 -1.88
CA ASN A 199 -23.55 -1.11 -2.26
C ASN A 199 -23.91 -2.04 -1.10
N LYS A 200 -24.14 -1.51 0.10
CA LYS A 200 -24.66 -2.34 1.19
C LYS A 200 -26.13 -2.69 0.96
N LYS A 201 -26.42 -4.00 1.04
CA LYS A 201 -27.79 -4.56 1.07
C LYS A 201 -28.61 -4.09 2.30
N THR A 202 -27.94 -3.50 3.28
CA THR A 202 -28.54 -2.79 4.43
C THR A 202 -27.84 -1.45 4.58
N ILE A 203 -28.53 -0.36 4.28
CA ILE A 203 -28.02 1.00 4.51
C ILE A 203 -27.84 1.21 6.01
N THR A 204 -26.63 1.53 6.47
CA THR A 204 -26.38 1.91 7.86
C THR A 204 -26.48 3.44 8.04
N THR A 205 -26.62 3.91 9.27
CA THR A 205 -26.63 5.35 9.58
C THR A 205 -25.37 6.08 9.09
N GLN A 206 -24.21 5.41 9.03
CA GLN A 206 -23.00 6.00 8.45
C GLN A 206 -23.13 6.21 6.93
N ASP A 207 -23.70 5.25 6.21
CA ASP A 207 -23.90 5.33 4.74
C ASP A 207 -24.83 6.49 4.37
N ILE A 208 -25.91 6.69 5.14
CA ILE A 208 -26.79 7.87 5.03
C ILE A 208 -26.00 9.15 5.32
N THR A 209 -25.24 9.18 6.42
CA THR A 209 -24.49 10.37 6.85
C THR A 209 -23.48 10.80 5.79
N GLN A 210 -22.76 9.87 5.17
CA GLN A 210 -21.74 10.20 4.18
C GLN A 210 -22.31 10.45 2.79
N THR A 211 -23.36 9.75 2.37
CA THR A 211 -24.10 10.11 1.14
C THR A 211 -24.65 11.53 1.28
N ALA A 212 -25.17 11.90 2.46
CA ALA A 212 -25.58 13.27 2.75
C ALA A 212 -24.40 14.27 2.74
N ILE A 213 -23.21 13.89 3.22
CA ILE A 213 -21.98 14.71 3.10
C ILE A 213 -21.56 14.85 1.63
N GLU A 214 -21.69 13.83 0.80
CA GLU A 214 -21.31 13.87 -0.63
C GLU A 214 -22.29 14.74 -1.42
N VAL A 215 -23.59 14.56 -1.24
CA VAL A 215 -24.64 15.43 -1.80
C VAL A 215 -24.50 16.87 -1.30
N LYS A 216 -24.18 17.09 -0.01
CA LYS A 216 -23.91 18.43 0.55
C LYS A 216 -22.70 19.09 -0.10
N ASN A 217 -21.58 18.38 -0.24
CA ASN A 217 -20.37 18.91 -0.88
C ASN A 217 -20.63 19.25 -2.37
N PHE A 218 -21.40 18.40 -3.06
CA PHE A 218 -21.83 18.65 -4.44
C PHE A 218 -22.67 19.93 -4.53
N LEU A 219 -23.70 20.06 -3.69
CA LEU A 219 -24.56 21.26 -3.61
C LEU A 219 -23.77 22.53 -3.26
N GLU A 220 -22.83 22.46 -2.32
CA GLU A 220 -22.03 23.61 -1.89
C GLU A 220 -21.17 24.18 -3.03
N TYR A 221 -20.71 23.33 -3.95
CA TYR A 221 -19.92 23.75 -5.11
C TYR A 221 -20.78 24.04 -6.35
N HIS A 222 -21.62 23.11 -6.76
CA HIS A 222 -22.37 23.16 -8.02
C HIS A 222 -23.68 23.98 -7.95
N LYS A 223 -24.24 24.20 -6.76
CA LYS A 223 -25.52 24.91 -6.53
C LYS A 223 -26.78 24.24 -7.12
N TYR A 224 -26.68 22.99 -7.58
CA TYR A 224 -27.79 22.14 -7.97
C TYR A 224 -27.62 20.73 -7.38
N LEU A 225 -28.69 19.92 -7.39
CA LEU A 225 -28.67 18.55 -6.88
C LEU A 225 -27.93 17.61 -7.86
N PRO A 226 -27.17 16.61 -7.38
CA PRO A 226 -26.64 15.58 -8.27
C PRO A 226 -27.81 14.76 -8.85
N ASP A 227 -27.70 14.42 -10.14
CA ASP A 227 -28.66 13.59 -10.90
C ASP A 227 -28.67 12.11 -10.45
#